data_AF-A0A381VZK6-F1
#
_entry.id   AF-A0A381VZK6-F1
#
_cell.length_a   1.000
_cell.length_b   1.000
_cell.length_c   1.000
_cell.angle_alpha   90.00
_cell.angle_beta   90.00
_cell.angle_gamma   90.00
#
_symmetry.space_group_name_H-M   'P 1'
#
loop_
_entity.id
_entity.type
_entity.pdbx_description
1 polymer ?
#
loop_
_entity_poly.entity_id
_entity_poly.type
_entity_poly.pdbx_seq_one_letter_code
_entity_poly.pdbx_strand_id
1 'polypeptide(L)'
;VIYNGDDVIGFGGIFSNPEWPKNLVRIVDRMWHHPSYRDKGLGQGSKYIGLSSELLIPFQTEFCKIRRWTPFFTVEGVRRRAGLKMIVDNHIPKECGYKLLPDMYYTCTGKDGVFYEGQCWQGVVAQGDIDLPKMSVEDCKKIIKGT
;
A
#
# COMPACT_ATOMS: atom_id res chain seq x y z
N VAL A 1 -16.75 -0.18 1.54
CA VAL A 1 -17.30 1.09 2.06
C VAL A 1 -17.61 0.86 3.52
N ILE A 2 -17.31 1.83 4.40
CA ILE A 2 -17.55 1.77 5.84
C ILE A 2 -18.62 2.79 6.19
N TYR A 3 -19.59 2.35 7.00
CA TYR A 3 -20.76 3.13 7.40
C TYR A 3 -20.78 3.38 8.91
N ASN A 4 -21.33 4.53 9.33
CA ASN A 4 -21.77 4.79 10.69
C ASN A 4 -23.25 5.19 10.65
N GLY A 5 -24.14 4.27 11.00
CA GLY A 5 -25.55 4.42 10.65
C GLY A 5 -25.72 4.47 9.13
N ASP A 6 -26.35 5.52 8.63
CA ASP A 6 -26.57 5.74 7.19
C ASP A 6 -25.43 6.53 6.52
N ASP A 7 -24.46 7.04 7.30
CA ASP A 7 -23.39 7.88 6.79
C ASP A 7 -22.19 7.07 6.28
N VAL A 8 -21.71 7.37 5.07
CA VAL A 8 -20.45 6.85 4.55
C VAL A 8 -19.29 7.59 5.24
N ILE A 9 -18.61 6.90 6.15
CA ILE A 9 -17.49 7.47 6.90
C ILE A 9 -16.13 7.16 6.30
N GLY A 10 -16.04 6.16 5.42
CA GLY A 10 -14.82 5.89 4.67
C GLY A 10 -14.97 4.85 3.56
N PHE A 11 -14.06 4.88 2.60
CA PHE A 11 -14.01 3.85 1.56
C PHE A 11 -12.59 3.66 1.01
N GLY A 12 -12.37 2.45 0.51
CA GLY A 12 -11.13 1.97 -0.09
C GLY A 12 -11.44 0.96 -1.19
N GLY A 13 -10.59 0.90 -2.20
CA GLY A 13 -10.74 0.03 -3.36
C GLY A 13 -9.65 -1.04 -3.44
N ILE A 14 -9.90 -2.05 -4.26
CA ILE A 14 -8.85 -2.94 -4.77
C ILE A 14 -8.65 -2.54 -6.23
N PHE A 15 -7.41 -2.26 -6.59
CA PHE A 15 -7.05 -1.78 -7.92
C PHE A 15 -6.18 -2.81 -8.64
N SER A 16 -6.46 -3.04 -9.92
CA SER A 16 -5.64 -3.88 -10.79
C SER A 16 -5.23 -3.08 -12.01
N ASN A 17 -4.06 -3.37 -12.55
CA ASN A 17 -3.59 -2.79 -13.80
C ASN A 17 -3.38 -3.88 -14.87
N PRO A 18 -3.81 -3.68 -16.13
CA PRO A 18 -3.53 -4.63 -17.22
C PRO A 18 -2.04 -4.89 -17.49
N GLU A 19 -1.15 -3.98 -17.13
CA GLU A 19 0.30 -4.12 -17.29
C GLU A 19 0.98 -4.89 -16.14
N TRP A 20 0.23 -5.21 -15.08
CA TRP A 20 0.73 -6.04 -13.98
C TRP A 20 0.42 -7.52 -14.23
N PRO A 21 1.08 -8.45 -13.51
CA PRO A 21 0.65 -9.84 -13.49
C PRO A 21 -0.86 -9.96 -13.21
N LYS A 22 -1.56 -10.82 -13.96
CA LYS A 22 -3.03 -10.88 -14.02
C LYS A 22 -3.73 -11.02 -12.66
N ASN A 23 -3.08 -11.63 -11.69
CA ASN A 23 -3.60 -11.85 -10.34
C ASN A 23 -3.06 -10.85 -9.32
N LEU A 24 -2.16 -9.94 -9.70
CA LEU A 24 -1.58 -8.95 -8.80
C LEU A 24 -2.53 -7.76 -8.65
N VAL A 25 -2.91 -7.45 -7.41
CA VAL A 25 -3.85 -6.37 -7.11
C VAL A 25 -3.31 -5.49 -5.98
N ARG A 26 -3.50 -4.18 -6.14
CA ARG A 26 -3.19 -3.21 -5.09
C ARG A 26 -4.38 -3.06 -4.15
N ILE A 27 -4.17 -3.39 -2.90
CA ILE A 27 -5.09 -3.09 -1.79
C ILE A 27 -4.67 -1.76 -1.15
N VAL A 28 -5.52 -1.16 -0.30
CA VAL A 28 -5.24 0.18 0.25
C VAL A 28 -4.85 0.11 1.72
N ASP A 29 -3.78 0.81 2.08
CA ASP A 29 -3.39 1.07 3.48
C ASP A 29 -4.08 2.32 4.04
N ARG A 30 -4.63 3.17 3.16
CA ARG A 30 -5.30 4.43 3.51
C ARG A 30 -6.61 4.56 2.76
N MET A 31 -7.66 4.88 3.51
CA MET A 31 -8.98 5.19 2.97
C MET A 31 -9.17 6.69 2.83
N TRP A 32 -10.06 7.08 1.92
CA TRP A 32 -10.76 8.33 2.13
C TRP A 32 -11.61 8.21 3.40
N HIS A 33 -11.53 9.21 4.27
CA HIS A 33 -12.40 9.35 5.44
C HIS A 33 -13.17 10.65 5.33
N HIS A 34 -14.43 10.63 5.75
CA HIS A 34 -15.22 11.84 5.91
C HIS A 34 -14.51 12.79 6.89
N PRO A 35 -14.41 14.11 6.61
CA PRO A 35 -13.61 15.04 7.41
C PRO A 35 -13.86 14.99 8.93
N SER A 36 -15.12 14.82 9.35
CA SER A 36 -15.51 14.72 10.76
C SER A 36 -14.98 13.48 11.49
N TYR A 37 -14.45 12.51 10.74
CA TYR A 37 -13.96 11.21 11.24
C TYR A 37 -12.45 11.03 11.00
N ARG A 38 -11.74 12.10 10.60
CA ARG A 38 -10.28 12.06 10.39
C ARG A 38 -9.54 12.28 11.71
N ASP A 39 -8.59 11.40 12.01
CA ASP A 39 -7.62 11.66 13.08
C ASP A 39 -6.50 12.60 12.61
N LYS A 40 -6.07 13.51 13.48
CA LYS A 40 -4.95 14.43 13.21
C LYS A 40 -3.62 13.81 13.64
N GLY A 41 -3.13 12.83 12.89
CA GLY A 41 -1.72 12.40 12.92
C GLY A 41 -1.43 11.04 13.56
N LEU A 42 -0.24 10.50 13.25
CA LEU A 42 0.28 9.16 13.61
C LEU A 42 0.69 8.96 15.10
N GLY A 43 0.21 9.83 15.99
CA GLY A 43 0.64 9.82 17.40
C GLY A 43 0.02 8.66 18.20
N GLN A 44 0.77 8.16 19.20
CA GLN A 44 0.22 7.27 20.22
C GLN A 44 -1.01 7.92 20.87
N GLY A 45 -2.18 7.28 20.76
CA GLY A 45 -3.45 7.79 21.28
C GLY A 45 -4.48 8.18 20.22
N SER A 46 -4.14 8.12 18.92
CA SER A 46 -5.15 8.23 17.85
C SER A 46 -6.10 7.03 17.95
N LYS A 47 -7.41 7.26 18.06
CA LYS A 47 -8.40 6.17 18.12
C LYS A 47 -8.69 5.58 16.74
N TYR A 48 -8.32 6.25 15.66
CA TYR A 48 -8.89 5.99 14.33
C TYR A 48 -7.87 5.54 13.26
N ILE A 49 -6.56 5.70 13.47
CA ILE A 49 -5.55 5.17 12.51
C ILE A 49 -5.62 3.65 12.38
N GLY A 50 -6.01 2.97 13.47
CA GLY A 50 -6.21 1.53 13.48
C GLY A 50 -7.23 1.05 12.45
N LEU A 51 -8.27 1.84 12.13
CA LEU A 51 -9.38 1.37 11.30
C LEU A 51 -8.98 1.03 9.85
N SER A 52 -7.94 1.65 9.27
CA SER A 52 -7.57 1.33 7.87
C SER A 52 -6.68 0.07 7.81
N SER A 53 -5.58 0.05 8.54
CA SER A 53 -4.62 -1.06 8.48
C SER A 53 -5.08 -2.30 9.26
N GLU A 54 -5.87 -2.12 10.33
CA GLU A 54 -6.34 -3.24 11.17
C GLU A 54 -7.67 -3.83 10.67
N LEU A 55 -8.47 -3.07 9.91
CA LEU A 55 -9.74 -3.59 9.34
C LEU A 55 -9.68 -3.83 7.85
N LEU A 56 -9.28 -2.84 7.03
CA LEU A 56 -9.34 -3.00 5.58
C LEU A 56 -8.31 -3.98 5.06
N ILE A 57 -7.06 -3.90 5.52
CA ILE A 57 -6.02 -4.78 4.98
C ILE A 57 -6.43 -6.24 5.22
N PRO A 58 -6.82 -6.69 6.43
CA PRO A 58 -7.31 -8.05 6.63
C PRO A 58 -8.51 -8.39 5.75
N PHE A 59 -9.51 -7.50 5.69
CA PHE A 59 -10.71 -7.75 4.88
C PHE A 59 -10.39 -7.90 3.38
N GLN A 60 -9.59 -6.99 2.82
CA GLN A 60 -9.17 -7.03 1.42
C GLN A 60 -8.26 -8.23 1.14
N THR A 61 -7.44 -8.63 2.12
CA THR A 61 -6.60 -9.83 2.03
C THR A 61 -7.46 -11.08 1.90
N GLU A 62 -8.45 -11.27 2.78
CA GLU A 62 -9.38 -12.41 2.70
C GLU A 62 -10.16 -12.41 1.39
N PHE A 63 -10.63 -11.24 0.95
CA PHE A 63 -11.31 -11.09 -0.34
C PHE A 63 -10.41 -11.50 -1.52
N CYS A 64 -9.13 -11.17 -1.47
CA CYS A 64 -8.13 -11.56 -2.48
C CYS A 64 -7.84 -13.06 -2.43
N LYS A 65 -7.72 -13.66 -1.24
CA LYS A 65 -7.52 -15.12 -1.06
C LYS A 65 -8.64 -15.91 -1.74
N ILE A 66 -9.91 -15.53 -1.51
CA ILE A 66 -11.08 -16.17 -2.12
C ILE A 66 -11.00 -16.13 -3.66
N ARG A 67 -10.44 -15.06 -4.23
CA ARG A 67 -10.30 -14.87 -5.68
C ARG A 67 -8.98 -15.37 -6.26
N ARG A 68 -8.10 -15.93 -5.43
CA ARG A 68 -6.74 -16.32 -5.81
C ARG A 68 -5.93 -15.15 -6.40
N TRP A 69 -6.15 -13.96 -5.85
CA TRP A 69 -5.38 -12.76 -6.15
C TRP A 69 -4.24 -12.60 -5.17
N THR A 70 -3.15 -11.98 -5.64
CA THR A 70 -1.97 -11.62 -4.86
C THR A 70 -2.08 -10.14 -4.47
N PRO A 71 -2.41 -9.83 -3.21
CA PRO A 71 -2.53 -8.45 -2.76
C PRO A 71 -1.18 -7.83 -2.39
N PHE A 72 -0.99 -6.57 -2.75
CA PHE A 72 0.12 -5.72 -2.27
C PHE A 72 -0.39 -4.31 -1.94
N PHE A 73 0.35 -3.55 -1.13
CA PHE A 73 0.10 -2.12 -0.93
C PHE A 73 1.41 -1.36 -0.83
N THR A 74 1.34 -0.05 -1.01
CA THR A 74 2.53 0.73 -1.35
C THR A 74 2.55 2.11 -0.72
N VAL A 75 3.76 2.68 -0.58
CA VAL A 75 3.95 4.09 -0.27
C VAL A 75 4.91 4.73 -1.26
N GLU A 76 4.55 5.92 -1.73
CA GLU A 76 5.40 6.71 -2.62
C GLU A 76 6.69 7.16 -1.92
N GLY A 77 7.82 6.95 -2.60
CA GLY A 77 9.10 7.54 -2.24
C GLY A 77 9.85 6.86 -1.09
N VAL A 78 11.18 6.91 -1.18
CA VAL A 78 12.10 6.26 -0.23
C VAL A 78 11.91 6.77 1.20
N ARG A 79 11.64 8.07 1.39
CA ARG A 79 11.52 8.70 2.71
C ARG A 79 10.35 8.15 3.54
N ARG A 80 9.28 7.69 2.90
CA ARG A 80 8.08 7.19 3.60
C ARG A 80 8.16 5.71 3.96
N ARG A 81 9.19 5.02 3.47
CA ARG A 81 9.38 3.57 3.65
C ARG A 81 9.53 3.15 5.12
N ALA A 82 10.14 4.00 5.95
CA ALA A 82 10.24 3.77 7.40
C ALA A 82 8.86 3.78 8.08
N GLY A 83 7.99 4.74 7.72
CA GLY A 83 6.62 4.80 8.22
C GLY A 83 5.79 3.60 7.78
N LEU A 84 5.95 3.16 6.52
CA LEU A 84 5.33 1.95 6.01
C LEU A 84 5.77 0.70 6.80
N LYS A 85 7.05 0.59 7.14
CA LYS A 85 7.55 -0.49 8.01
C LYS A 85 6.85 -0.47 9.38
N MET A 86 6.74 0.71 9.98
CA MET A 86 6.08 0.90 11.28
C MET A 86 4.61 0.46 11.25
N ILE A 87 3.90 0.72 10.14
CA ILE A 87 2.52 0.25 9.94
C ILE A 87 2.47 -1.27 9.89
N VAL A 88 3.33 -1.89 9.08
CA VAL A 88 3.38 -3.36 8.93
C VAL A 88 3.70 -4.05 10.26
N ASP A 89 4.69 -3.55 10.99
CA ASP A 89 5.17 -4.21 12.21
C ASP A 89 4.16 -4.10 13.37
N ASN A 90 3.39 -3.00 13.45
CA ASN A 90 2.60 -2.67 14.64
C ASN A 90 1.09 -2.67 14.44
N HIS A 91 0.59 -2.51 13.21
CA HIS A 91 -0.84 -2.29 12.93
C HIS A 91 -1.45 -3.31 11.98
N ILE A 92 -0.66 -4.18 11.37
CA ILE A 92 -1.19 -5.25 10.51
C ILE A 92 -1.15 -6.56 11.30
N PRO A 93 -2.28 -7.29 11.41
CA PRO A 93 -2.29 -8.58 12.08
C PRO A 93 -1.27 -9.54 11.44
N LYS A 94 -0.45 -10.19 12.27
CA LYS A 94 0.67 -11.03 11.80
C LYS A 94 0.22 -12.20 10.94
N GLU A 95 -0.97 -12.71 11.18
CA GLU A 95 -1.65 -13.75 10.39
C GLU A 95 -1.91 -13.34 8.93
N CYS A 96 -1.88 -12.03 8.62
CA CYS A 96 -1.93 -11.57 7.24
C CYS A 96 -0.61 -11.81 6.50
N GLY A 97 0.50 -12.08 7.18
CA GLY A 97 1.77 -12.51 6.56
C GLY A 97 2.47 -11.44 5.72
N TYR A 98 2.12 -10.16 5.88
CA TYR A 98 2.72 -9.07 5.12
C TYR A 98 4.13 -8.74 5.61
N LYS A 99 5.01 -8.42 4.67
CA LYS A 99 6.36 -7.88 4.93
C LYS A 99 6.66 -6.74 3.97
N LEU A 100 7.37 -5.73 4.46
CA LEU A 100 7.99 -4.74 3.60
C LEU A 100 9.07 -5.44 2.78
N LEU A 101 8.96 -5.41 1.46
CA LEU A 101 9.94 -5.99 0.55
C LEU A 101 11.26 -5.20 0.63
N PRO A 102 12.41 -5.75 0.19
CA PRO A 102 13.70 -5.03 0.33
C PRO A 102 13.86 -3.89 -0.68
N ASP A 103 13.29 -4.03 -1.88
CA ASP A 103 13.55 -3.15 -3.03
C ASP A 103 12.46 -2.08 -3.25
N MET A 104 12.76 -1.04 -4.03
CA MET A 104 11.74 -0.14 -4.58
C MET A 104 11.16 -0.78 -5.83
N TYR A 105 9.84 -0.78 -5.98
CA TYR A 105 9.17 -1.37 -7.13
C TYR A 105 8.52 -0.28 -7.96
N TYR A 106 8.53 -0.43 -9.28
CA TYR A 106 7.79 0.43 -10.18
C TYR A 106 6.34 0.00 -10.21
N THR A 107 5.46 0.92 -9.83
CA THR A 107 4.05 0.58 -9.60
C THR A 107 3.09 1.45 -10.42
N CYS A 108 3.59 2.24 -11.35
CA CYS A 108 2.77 2.89 -12.37
C CYS A 108 2.66 1.99 -13.60
N THR A 109 1.93 2.49 -14.60
CA THR A 109 2.00 1.98 -15.98
C THR A 109 3.24 2.52 -16.65
N GLY A 110 4.01 1.65 -17.27
CA GLY A 110 5.15 2.02 -18.09
C GLY A 110 4.81 1.70 -19.54
N LYS A 111 4.06 2.56 -20.22
CA LYS A 111 3.94 2.45 -21.67
C LYS A 111 5.37 2.47 -22.23
N ASP A 112 5.73 1.42 -22.95
CA ASP A 112 6.97 1.31 -23.72
C ASP A 112 8.27 1.10 -22.92
N GLY A 113 8.20 0.59 -21.68
CA GLY A 113 9.39 0.17 -20.91
C GLY A 113 10.24 1.33 -20.40
N VAL A 114 9.67 2.52 -20.38
CA VAL A 114 10.30 3.77 -20.01
C VAL A 114 9.87 4.18 -18.60
N PHE A 115 10.81 4.18 -17.64
CA PHE A 115 10.55 4.38 -16.21
C PHE A 115 11.13 5.70 -15.68
N TYR A 116 10.57 6.85 -16.07
CA TYR A 116 11.16 8.17 -15.73
C TYR A 116 10.62 8.81 -14.45
N GLU A 117 9.46 8.39 -13.97
CA GLU A 117 8.79 9.11 -12.88
C GLU A 117 9.22 8.60 -11.50
N GLY A 118 9.96 9.43 -10.76
CA GLY A 118 10.41 9.12 -9.39
C GLY A 118 9.27 8.74 -8.44
N GLN A 119 8.05 9.23 -8.68
CA GLN A 119 6.83 8.95 -7.89
C GLN A 119 6.30 7.52 -8.09
N CYS A 120 6.67 6.88 -9.21
CA CYS A 120 6.24 5.52 -9.54
C CYS A 120 7.08 4.45 -8.85
N TRP A 121 8.27 4.81 -8.36
CA TRP A 121 9.10 3.95 -7.52
C TRP A 121 8.61 4.02 -6.07
N GLN A 122 8.02 2.92 -5.61
CA GLN A 122 7.32 2.86 -4.33
C GLN A 122 7.90 1.78 -3.42
N GLY A 123 7.79 2.00 -2.12
CA GLY A 123 7.96 0.93 -1.14
C GLY A 123 6.76 0.01 -1.19
N VAL A 124 7.00 -1.30 -1.26
CA VAL A 124 5.94 -2.29 -1.40
C VAL A 124 5.92 -3.24 -0.22
N VAL A 125 4.72 -3.51 0.27
CA VAL A 125 4.42 -4.57 1.22
C VAL A 125 3.59 -5.64 0.53
N ALA A 126 3.98 -6.90 0.68
CA ALA A 126 3.30 -8.05 0.11
C ALA A 126 3.49 -9.29 1.01
N GLN A 127 2.71 -10.35 0.76
CA GLN A 127 2.83 -11.63 1.48
C GLN A 127 3.98 -12.51 0.95
N GLY A 128 4.51 -12.17 -0.23
CA GLY A 128 5.60 -12.84 -0.91
C GLY A 128 6.24 -11.89 -1.91
N ASP A 129 7.14 -12.41 -2.73
CA ASP A 129 7.70 -11.60 -3.82
C ASP A 129 6.63 -11.31 -4.87
N ILE A 130 6.74 -10.15 -5.50
CA ILE A 130 5.85 -9.72 -6.57
C ILE A 130 6.67 -9.47 -7.83
N ASP A 131 6.07 -9.83 -8.97
CA ASP A 131 6.69 -9.70 -10.28
C ASP A 131 6.42 -8.30 -10.85
N LEU A 132 7.00 -7.29 -10.21
CA LEU A 132 7.05 -5.91 -10.69
C LEU A 132 8.51 -5.52 -10.91
N PRO A 133 8.80 -4.61 -11.88
CA PRO A 133 10.13 -4.04 -12.03
C PRO A 133 10.62 -3.46 -10.71
N LYS A 134 11.87 -3.74 -10.35
CA LYS A 134 12.41 -3.37 -9.05
C LYS A 134 13.85 -2.87 -9.16
N MET A 135 14.23 -2.02 -8.22
CA MET A 135 15.60 -1.53 -8.04
C MET A 135 15.93 -1.42 -6.56
N SER A 136 17.23 -1.40 -6.25
CA SER A 136 17.67 -1.21 -4.88
C SER A 136 17.20 0.15 -4.33
N VAL A 137 17.01 0.23 -3.01
CA VAL A 137 16.67 1.49 -2.34
C VAL A 137 17.76 2.55 -2.58
N GLU A 138 19.03 2.15 -2.64
CA GLU A 138 20.15 3.06 -2.88
C GLU A 138 20.17 3.63 -4.30
N ASP A 139 19.84 2.83 -5.31
CA ASP A 139 19.77 3.32 -6.70
C ASP A 139 18.57 4.25 -6.89
N CYS A 140 17.44 3.94 -6.26
CA CYS A 140 16.28 4.83 -6.27
C CYS A 140 16.60 6.20 -5.63
N LYS A 141 17.36 6.22 -4.52
CA LYS A 141 17.82 7.47 -3.89
C LYS A 141 18.68 8.32 -4.84
N LYS A 142 19.50 7.70 -5.69
CA LYS A 142 20.35 8.42 -6.66
C LYS A 142 19.49 9.09 -7.74
N ILE A 143 18.50 8.38 -8.27
CA ILE A 143 17.56 8.91 -9.28
C ILE A 143 16.81 10.13 -8.73
N ILE A 144 16.20 10.00 -7.54
CA ILE A 144 15.41 11.07 -6.93
C ILE A 144 16.25 12.29 -6.53
N LYS A 145 17.54 12.12 -6.23
CA LYS A 145 18.47 13.23 -5.92
C LYS A 145 19.01 13.94 -7.16
N GLY A 146 19.00 13.27 -8.31
CA GLY A 146 19.52 13.78 -9.59
C GLY A 146 18.47 14.49 -10.46
N THR A 147 17.19 14.39 -10.09
CA THR A 147 16.05 15.17 -10.60
C THR A 147 15.81 16.39 -9.73
#